data_AF-A0A8T5MPW8-F1
#
_entry.id   AF-A0A8T5MPW8-F1
#
_cell.length_a   1.000
_cell.length_b   1.000
_cell.length_c   1.000
_cell.angle_alpha   90.00
_cell.angle_beta   90.00
_cell.angle_gamma   90.00
#
_symmetry.space_group_name_H-M   'P 1'
#
loop_
_entity.id
_entity.type
_entity.pdbx_description
1 polymer ?
#
loop_
_entity_poly.entity_id
_entity_poly.type
_entity_poly.pdbx_seq_one_letter_code
_entity_poly.pdbx_strand_id
1 'polypeptide(L)' 'MGLKSAFKKIKDRKKFRWKDRAYKVHTLDLYAKSDPLGGANQAKGIVLSKFQKEARQPNSAMRK' A
#
# COMPACT_ATOMS: atom_id res chain seq x y z
N MET A 1 -21.37 25.37 -12.88
CA MET A 1 -20.94 24.44 -13.95
C MET A 1 -20.98 25.19 -15.26
N GLY A 2 -19.90 25.18 -16.06
CA GLY A 2 -19.86 25.89 -17.34
C GLY A 2 -19.78 24.93 -18.53
N LEU A 3 -20.51 25.22 -19.60
CA LEU A 3 -20.64 24.37 -20.79
C LEU A 3 -19.28 23.98 -21.41
N LYS A 4 -18.28 24.87 -21.34
CA LYS A 4 -16.91 24.67 -21.88
C LYS A 4 -15.85 24.36 -20.81
N SER A 5 -16.24 23.84 -19.63
CA SER A 5 -15.32 23.62 -18.49
C SER A 5 -14.70 22.21 -18.40
N ALA A 6 -14.82 21.39 -19.45
CA ALA A 6 -14.42 19.98 -19.44
C ALA A 6 -12.93 19.76 -19.10
N PHE A 7 -12.03 20.51 -19.74
CA PHE A 7 -10.58 20.38 -19.50
C PHE A 7 -10.18 20.68 -18.06
N LYS A 8 -10.79 21.73 -17.47
CA LYS A 8 -10.57 22.09 -16.06
C LYS A 8 -11.00 20.95 -15.15
N LYS A 9 -12.20 20.40 -15.35
CA LYS A 9 -12.72 19.26 -14.57
C LYS A 9 -11.84 18.01 -14.69
N ILE A 10 -11.27 17.74 -15.88
CA ILE A 10 -10.34 16.62 -16.07
C ILE A 10 -9.04 16.84 -15.30
N LYS A 11 -8.47 18.04 -15.37
CA LYS A 11 -7.24 18.40 -14.62
C LYS A 11 -7.46 18.29 -13.12
N ASP A 12 -8.58 18.81 -12.64
CA ASP A 12 -8.95 18.75 -11.22
C ASP A 12 -9.13 17.30 -10.76
N ARG A 13 -9.83 16.46 -11.54
CA ARG A 13 -9.96 15.03 -11.26
C ARG A 13 -8.59 14.34 -11.18
N LYS A 14 -7.69 14.59 -12.13
CA LYS A 14 -6.32 14.04 -12.11
C LYS A 14 -5.57 14.46 -10.84
N LYS A 15 -5.69 15.72 -10.42
CA LYS A 15 -5.08 16.23 -9.19
C LYS A 15 -5.65 15.54 -7.95
N PHE A 16 -6.97 15.42 -7.85
CA PHE A 16 -7.61 14.78 -6.69
C PHE A 16 -7.37 13.28 -6.63
N ARG A 17 -7.18 12.62 -7.77
CA ARG A 17 -6.89 11.17 -7.85
C ARG A 17 -5.58 10.80 -7.12
N TRP A 18 -4.62 11.71 -7.00
CA TRP A 18 -3.40 11.48 -6.21
C TRP A 18 -3.61 11.42 -4.69
N LYS A 19 -4.75 11.90 -4.18
CA LYS A 19 -5.10 11.76 -2.76
C LYS A 19 -5.58 10.34 -2.44
N ASP A 20 -6.03 9.60 -3.45
CA ASP A 20 -6.38 8.20 -3.29
C ASP A 20 -5.12 7.35 -3.10
N ARG A 21 -5.07 6.62 -1.98
CA ARG A 21 -3.95 5.75 -1.61
C ARG A 21 -3.79 4.63 -2.63
N ALA A 22 -4.87 4.00 -3.08
CA ALA A 22 -4.81 2.88 -4.01
C ALA A 22 -4.19 3.32 -5.35
N TYR A 23 -4.66 4.45 -5.87
CA TYR A 23 -4.11 5.05 -7.08
C TYR A 23 -2.62 5.40 -6.93
N LYS A 24 -2.22 6.01 -5.81
CA LYS A 24 -0.83 6.39 -5.57
C LYS A 24 0.11 5.19 -5.49
N VAL A 25 -0.27 4.15 -4.75
CA VAL A 25 0.52 2.93 -4.57
C VAL A 25 0.73 2.22 -5.92
N HIS A 26 -0.34 2.10 -6.71
CA HIS A 26 -0.27 1.47 -8.02
C HIS A 26 0.50 2.30 -9.04
N THR A 27 0.23 3.61 -9.15
CA THR A 27 0.84 4.48 -10.17
C THR A 27 2.34 4.67 -9.96
N LEU A 28 2.80 4.66 -8.70
CA LEU A 28 4.23 4.77 -8.36
C LEU A 28 4.92 3.42 -8.21
N ASP A 29 4.21 2.32 -8.47
CA ASP A 29 4.70 0.95 -8.31
C ASP A 29 5.43 0.72 -6.97
N LEU A 30 4.84 1.20 -5.87
CA LEU A 30 5.51 1.19 -4.57
C LEU A 30 5.74 -0.24 -4.06
N TYR A 31 4.91 -1.20 -4.48
CA TYR A 31 5.05 -2.60 -4.10
C TYR A 31 6.38 -3.20 -4.60
N ALA A 32 6.83 -2.87 -5.82
CA ALA A 32 8.12 -3.35 -6.32
C ALA A 32 9.30 -2.98 -5.41
N LYS A 33 9.21 -1.85 -4.67
CA LYS A 33 10.26 -1.40 -3.76
C LYS A 33 10.08 -1.88 -2.32
N SER A 34 8.85 -1.87 -1.80
CA SER A 34 8.61 -2.09 -0.37
C SER A 34 8.12 -3.48 -0.01
N ASP A 35 7.48 -4.18 -0.95
CA ASP A 35 6.90 -5.49 -0.68
C ASP A 35 7.96 -6.59 -0.86
N PRO A 36 8.29 -7.36 0.17
CA PRO A 36 9.21 -8.49 0.03
C PRO A 36 8.72 -9.58 -0.92
N LEU A 37 7.41 -9.62 -1.23
CA LEU A 37 6.84 -10.54 -2.23
C LEU A 37 6.83 -9.94 -3.65
N GLY A 38 7.13 -8.66 -3.81
CA GLY A 38 7.10 -7.96 -5.10
C GLY A 38 5.74 -8.01 -5.81
N GLY A 39 4.63 -8.12 -5.07
CA GLY A 39 3.28 -8.26 -5.63
C GLY A 39 2.87 -9.70 -6.00
N ALA A 40 3.68 -10.70 -5.69
CA ALA A 40 3.31 -12.11 -5.85
C ALA A 40 2.42 -12.61 -4.71
N ASN A 41 1.59 -13.62 -4.97
CA ASN A 41 0.71 -14.21 -3.97
C ASN A 41 1.47 -14.96 -2.86
N GLN A 42 2.63 -15.55 -3.19
CA GLN A 42 3.45 -16.36 -2.27
C GLN A 42 4.94 -16.28 -2.64
N ALA A 43 5.82 -16.48 -1.66
CA ALA A 43 7.28 -16.63 -1.86
C ALA A 43 7.83 -17.79 -1.02
N LYS A 44 9.03 -18.25 -1.40
CA LYS A 44 9.81 -19.24 -0.63
C LYS A 44 10.91 -18.50 0.15
N GLY A 45 11.24 -19.00 1.34
CA GLY A 45 12.30 -18.44 2.17
C GLY A 45 12.97 -19.49 3.04
N ILE A 46 14.12 -19.14 3.62
CA ILE A 46 14.89 -19.98 4.54
C ILE A 46 14.73 -19.40 5.95
N VAL A 47 14.50 -20.27 6.93
CA VAL A 47 14.36 -19.85 8.33
C VAL A 47 15.73 -19.50 8.91
N LEU A 48 15.90 -18.27 9.39
CA LEU A 48 17.14 -17.83 10.05
C LEU A 48 17.15 -18.17 11.55
N SER A 49 16.07 -17.86 12.26
CA SER A 49 15.96 -18.12 13.71
C SER A 49 14.50 -18.19 14.15
N LYS A 50 14.27 -18.76 15.35
CA LYS A 50 12.96 -18.73 16.02
C LYS A 50 12.94 -17.54 16.98
N PHE A 51 12.09 -16.56 16.73
CA PHE A 51 11.91 -15.40 17.60
C PHE A 51 10.51 -15.39 18.18
N GLN A 52 10.37 -15.01 19.44
CA GLN A 52 9.07 -14.81 20.08
C GLN A 52 8.69 -13.33 20.00
N LYS A 53 7.46 -13.02 19.59
CA LYS A 53 6.95 -11.65 19.52
C LYS A 53 5.85 -11.45 20.55
N GLU A 54 5.98 -10.41 21.36
CA GLU A 54 4.92 -10.03 22.30
C GLU A 54 3.64 -9.61 21.55
N ALA A 55 2.49 -9.95 22.11
CA ALA A 55 1.21 -9.48 21.61
C ALA A 55 1.09 -7.96 21.75
N ARG A 56 0.30 -7.36 20.87
CA ARG A 56 -0.02 -5.94 21.00
C ARG A 56 -0.89 -5.75 22.25
N GLN A 57 -0.51 -4.78 23.08
CA GLN A 57 -1.31 -4.31 24.21
C GLN A 57 -2.76 -4.03 23.75
N PRO A 58 -3.79 -4.42 24.52
CA PRO A 58 -3.77 -4.65 25.98
C PRO A 58 -3.50 -6.10 26.42
N ASN A 59 -3.24 -7.04 25.50
CA ASN A 59 -3.02 -8.45 25.85
C ASN A 59 -1.53 -8.74 26.11
N SER A 60 -1.23 -9.52 27.15
CA SER A 60 0.15 -9.81 27.59
C SER A 60 0.68 -11.20 27.17
N ALA A 61 0.28 -11.71 26.01
CA ALA A 61 0.69 -13.05 25.55
C ALA A 61 1.92 -13.02 24.61
N MET A 62 2.74 -14.08 24.60
CA MET A 62 3.82 -14.24 23.62
C MET A 62 3.38 -15.10 22.41
N ARG A 63 3.68 -14.64 21.19
CA ARG A 63 3.47 -15.37 19.93
C ARG A 63 4.77 -16.05 19.51
N LYS A 64 4.70 -17.35 19.24
CA LYS A 64 5.79 -18.14 18.66
C LYS A 64 5.98 -17.81 17.18
#